data_AF-A0A662HAG9-F1
#
_entry.id   AF-A0A662HAG9-F1
#
_cell.length_a   1.000
_cell.length_b   1.000
_cell.length_c   1.000
_cell.angle_alpha   90.00
_cell.angle_beta   90.00
_cell.angle_gamma   90.00
#
_symmetry.space_group_name_H-M   'P 1'
#
loop_
_entity.id
_entity.type
_entity.pdbx_description
1 polymer ?
#
loop_
_entity_poly.entity_id
_entity_poly.type
_entity_poly.pdbx_seq_one_letter_code
_entity_poly.pdbx_strand_id
1 'polypeptide(L)'
;LIGYPHSLQLAFASMIGFWLHIIEDQLGFMGGNLFYPFSSKRIPGLGIGESGSAVLNFSTAWLMISFMIANFNAFSSRPPIPLAYHELIMLLSIPSILLYAYALWMWSASKKRVIREEKEVEEALKEEEELGGT
;
A
#
# COMPACT_ATOMS: atom_id res chain seq x y z
N LEU A 1 19.72 -22.14 8.60
CA LEU A 1 20.44 -20.86 8.80
C LEU A 1 21.78 -21.06 9.50
N ILE A 2 21.89 -21.93 10.52
CA ILE A 2 23.17 -22.24 11.17
C ILE A 2 24.12 -22.86 10.13
N GLY A 3 25.30 -22.24 9.95
CA GLY A 3 26.33 -22.69 9.00
C GLY A 3 26.31 -22.04 7.61
N TYR A 4 25.33 -21.19 7.28
CA TYR A 4 25.33 -20.44 6.02
C TYR A 4 26.12 -19.13 6.18
N PRO A 5 27.13 -18.86 5.32
CA PRO A 5 27.99 -17.66 5.42
C PRO A 5 27.21 -16.34 5.39
N HIS A 6 26.06 -16.32 4.73
CA HIS A 6 25.22 -15.13 4.61
C HIS A 6 23.93 -15.19 5.45
N SER A 7 23.94 -15.94 6.56
CA SER A 7 22.78 -16.12 7.42
C SER A 7 22.25 -14.81 8.02
N LEU A 8 23.13 -13.87 8.38
CA LEU A 8 22.74 -12.55 8.87
C LEU A 8 22.07 -11.70 7.78
N GLN A 9 22.63 -11.68 6.56
CA GLN A 9 22.03 -10.96 5.44
C GLN A 9 20.64 -11.51 5.13
N LEU A 10 20.47 -12.84 5.17
CA LEU A 10 19.18 -13.47 4.96
C LEU A 10 18.18 -13.07 6.06
N ALA A 11 18.61 -13.07 7.33
CA ALA A 11 17.77 -12.64 8.45
C ALA A 11 17.33 -11.18 8.32
N PHE A 12 18.25 -10.28 7.94
CA PHE A 12 17.90 -8.87 7.68
C PHE A 12 16.95 -8.72 6.49
N ALA A 13 17.19 -9.42 5.39
CA ALA A 13 16.31 -9.38 4.22
C ALA A 13 14.89 -9.86 4.57
N SER A 14 14.78 -10.97 5.30
CA SER A 14 13.48 -11.48 5.78
C SER A 14 12.80 -10.51 6.75
N MET A 15 13.56 -9.90 7.67
CA MET A 15 13.03 -8.90 8.61
C MET A 15 12.50 -7.66 7.87
N ILE A 16 13.24 -7.17 6.88
CA ILE A 16 12.79 -6.05 6.04
C ILE A 16 11.52 -6.41 5.27
N GLY A 17 11.45 -7.61 4.68
CA GLY A 17 10.25 -8.10 4.02
C GLY A 17 9.04 -8.17 4.95
N PHE A 18 9.24 -8.64 6.17
CA PHE A 18 8.19 -8.67 7.20
C PHE A 18 7.70 -7.27 7.57
N TRP A 19 8.61 -6.31 7.79
CA TRP A 19 8.25 -4.93 8.08
C TRP A 19 7.55 -4.23 6.91
N LEU A 20 7.99 -4.48 5.68
CA LEU A 20 7.33 -3.95 4.49
C LEU A 20 5.87 -4.42 4.39
N HIS A 21 5.60 -5.69 4.72
CA HIS A 21 4.24 -6.21 4.77
C HIS A 21 3.40 -5.54 5.87
N ILE A 22 3.95 -5.34 7.07
CA ILE A 22 3.25 -4.59 8.13
C ILE A 22 2.93 -3.15 7.68
N ILE A 23 3.85 -2.49 7.00
CA ILE A 23 3.66 -1.12 6.51
C ILE A 23 2.59 -1.09 5.41
N GLU A 24 2.61 -2.06 4.49
CA GLU A 24 1.57 -2.23 3.47
C GLU A 24 0.18 -2.32 4.09
N ASP A 25 0.01 -3.11 5.16
CA ASP A 25 -1.28 -3.26 5.85
C ASP A 25 -1.78 -1.93 6.44
N GLN A 26 -0.89 -0.99 6.76
CA GLN A 26 -1.27 0.36 7.23
C GLN A 26 -1.83 1.25 6.12
N LEU A 27 -1.61 0.92 4.83
CA LEU A 27 -2.17 1.67 3.70
C LEU A 27 -3.69 1.42 3.57
N GLY A 28 -4.21 0.34 4.16
CA GLY A 28 -5.63 0.01 4.13
C GLY A 28 -6.47 0.71 5.20
N PHE A 29 -7.74 0.31 5.36
CA PHE A 29 -8.63 0.83 6.41
C PHE A 29 -8.34 0.28 7.81
N MET A 30 -7.66 -0.86 7.92
CA MET A 30 -7.46 -1.53 9.21
C MET A 30 -6.54 -0.77 10.16
N GLY A 31 -5.61 0.04 9.63
CA GLY A 31 -4.67 0.80 10.44
C GLY A 31 -3.94 -0.07 11.46
N GLY A 32 -3.52 0.50 12.58
CA GLY A 32 -2.81 -0.28 13.59
C GLY A 32 -2.07 0.55 14.62
N ASN A 33 -1.24 -0.13 15.39
CA ASN A 33 -0.40 0.48 16.41
C ASN A 33 0.99 -0.14 16.36
N LEU A 34 1.91 0.55 15.68
CA LEU A 34 3.30 0.11 15.50
C LEU A 34 4.14 0.22 16.79
N PHE A 35 3.63 0.92 17.80
CA PHE A 35 4.37 1.19 19.05
C PHE A 35 3.90 0.31 20.20
N TYR A 36 3.16 -0.77 19.97
CA TYR A 36 2.90 -1.75 21.02
C TYR A 36 4.23 -2.40 21.48
N PRO A 37 4.50 -2.56 22.79
CA PRO A 37 3.61 -2.34 23.94
C PRO A 37 3.66 -0.93 24.57
N PHE A 38 4.43 0.00 24.02
CA PHE A 38 4.60 1.36 24.56
C PHE A 38 3.36 2.26 24.40
N SER A 39 2.53 2.00 23.40
CA SER A 39 1.25 2.67 23.18
C SER A 39 0.15 1.64 22.95
N SER A 40 -1.11 2.01 23.20
CA SER A 40 -2.30 1.24 22.81
C SER A 40 -3.22 2.01 21.85
N LYS A 41 -2.85 3.25 21.47
CA LYS A 41 -3.64 4.06 20.54
C LYS A 41 -3.50 3.51 19.12
N ARG A 42 -4.63 3.17 18.49
CA ARG A 42 -4.68 2.79 17.07
C ARG A 42 -4.69 4.05 16.20
N ILE A 43 -3.83 4.05 15.20
CA ILE A 43 -3.82 5.06 14.13
C ILE A 43 -4.67 4.51 12.99
N PRO A 44 -5.68 5.24 12.51
CA PRO A 44 -6.43 4.83 11.33
C PRO A 44 -5.49 4.75 10.13
N GLY A 45 -5.62 3.71 9.30
CA GLY A 45 -4.82 3.60 8.09
C GLY A 45 -5.26 4.61 7.04
N LEU A 46 -4.49 4.70 5.94
CA LEU A 46 -4.78 5.69 4.88
C LEU A 46 -6.12 5.45 4.17
N GLY A 47 -6.69 4.26 4.31
CA GLY A 47 -8.00 3.92 3.76
C GLY A 47 -8.01 3.79 2.24
N ILE A 48 -6.85 3.52 1.62
CA ILE A 48 -6.74 3.39 0.16
C ILE A 48 -7.47 2.13 -0.34
N GLY A 49 -7.67 1.15 0.54
CA GLY A 49 -8.51 -0.02 0.30
C GLY A 49 -8.75 -0.82 1.58
N GLU A 50 -9.73 -1.72 1.55
CA GLU A 50 -9.98 -2.66 2.66
C GLU A 50 -8.84 -3.68 2.74
N SER A 51 -8.57 -4.28 3.92
CA SER A 51 -7.48 -5.28 4.01
C SER A 51 -7.76 -6.54 3.18
N GLY A 52 -9.02 -6.80 2.86
CA GLY A 52 -9.45 -7.83 1.90
C GLY A 52 -9.36 -7.40 0.43
N SER A 53 -8.81 -6.21 0.13
CA SER A 53 -8.71 -5.70 -1.24
C SER A 53 -7.74 -6.57 -2.06
N ALA A 54 -8.32 -7.42 -2.90
CA ALA A 54 -7.56 -8.23 -3.85
C ALA A 54 -6.66 -7.36 -4.75
N VAL A 55 -7.08 -6.14 -5.05
CA VAL A 55 -6.32 -5.18 -5.88
C VAL A 55 -5.02 -4.75 -5.20
N LEU A 56 -5.09 -4.32 -3.93
CA LEU A 56 -3.89 -3.86 -3.22
C LEU A 56 -2.94 -5.03 -2.92
N ASN A 57 -3.48 -6.15 -2.44
CA ASN A 57 -2.68 -7.34 -2.13
C ASN A 57 -1.95 -7.88 -3.37
N PHE A 58 -2.67 -7.98 -4.51
CA PHE A 58 -2.05 -8.41 -5.76
C PHE A 58 -1.01 -7.40 -6.24
N SER A 59 -1.32 -6.10 -6.15
CA SER A 59 -0.39 -5.04 -6.54
C SER A 59 0.94 -5.14 -5.80
N THR A 60 0.90 -5.29 -4.47
CA THR A 60 2.12 -5.39 -3.66
C THR A 60 2.86 -6.71 -3.88
N ALA A 61 2.14 -7.83 -3.94
CA ALA A 61 2.74 -9.14 -4.21
C ALA A 61 3.47 -9.14 -5.56
N TRP A 62 2.85 -8.57 -6.59
CA TRP A 62 3.46 -8.43 -7.92
C TRP A 62 4.67 -7.51 -7.90
N LEU A 63 4.64 -6.43 -7.10
CA LEU A 63 5.77 -5.53 -6.93
C LEU A 63 6.95 -6.28 -6.31
N MET A 64 6.72 -7.08 -5.27
CA MET A 64 7.77 -7.90 -4.63
C MET A 64 8.35 -8.94 -5.59
N ILE A 65 7.50 -9.61 -6.39
CA ILE A 65 7.96 -10.53 -7.45
C ILE A 65 8.85 -9.79 -8.46
N SER A 66 8.48 -8.57 -8.85
CA SER A 66 9.26 -7.73 -9.76
C SER A 66 10.65 -7.42 -9.20
N PHE A 67 10.73 -7.02 -7.93
CA PHE A 67 12.00 -6.82 -7.24
C PHE A 67 12.83 -8.10 -7.16
N MET A 68 12.21 -9.25 -6.82
CA MET A 68 12.92 -10.53 -6.74
C MET A 68 13.53 -10.93 -8.09
N ILE A 69 12.77 -10.84 -9.19
CA ILE A 69 13.25 -11.14 -10.54
C ILE A 69 14.38 -10.20 -10.93
N ALA A 70 14.24 -8.89 -10.70
CA ALA A 70 15.27 -7.91 -11.03
C ALA A 70 16.57 -8.16 -10.25
N ASN A 71 16.48 -8.48 -8.96
CA ASN A 71 17.63 -8.84 -8.14
C ASN A 71 18.29 -10.14 -8.62
N PHE A 72 17.51 -11.20 -8.88
CA PHE A 72 18.06 -12.44 -9.41
C PHE A 72 18.75 -12.23 -10.76
N ASN A 73 18.20 -11.41 -11.65
CA ASN A 73 18.84 -11.10 -12.92
C ASN A 73 20.17 -10.36 -12.72
N ALA A 74 20.20 -9.33 -11.87
CA ALA A 74 21.38 -8.49 -11.65
C ALA A 74 22.53 -9.20 -10.93
N PHE A 75 22.22 -10.12 -10.01
CA PHE A 75 23.22 -10.86 -9.23
C PHE A 75 23.55 -12.25 -9.81
N SER A 76 22.99 -12.60 -10.97
CA SER A 76 23.35 -13.82 -11.69
C SER A 76 24.68 -13.67 -12.42
N SER A 77 25.52 -14.72 -12.38
CA SER A 77 26.81 -14.74 -13.11
C SER A 77 26.65 -14.63 -14.62
N ARG A 78 25.49 -15.03 -15.14
CA ARG A 78 25.05 -14.83 -16.52
C ARG A 78 23.59 -14.35 -16.48
N PRO A 79 23.34 -13.03 -16.52
CA PRO A 79 21.99 -12.49 -16.49
C PRO A 79 21.18 -13.04 -17.67
N PRO A 80 20.06 -13.76 -17.43
CA PRO A 80 19.24 -14.31 -18.50
C PRO A 80 18.49 -13.23 -19.29
N ILE A 81 18.23 -12.07 -18.67
CA ILE A 81 17.48 -10.96 -19.27
C ILE A 81 18.47 -9.82 -19.56
N PRO A 82 18.69 -9.45 -20.84
CA PRO A 82 19.64 -8.42 -21.24
C PRO A 82 19.04 -7.01 -21.12
N LEU A 83 18.46 -6.69 -19.95
CA LEU A 83 17.94 -5.37 -19.62
C LEU A 83 18.69 -4.82 -18.41
N ALA A 84 18.86 -3.50 -18.35
CA ALA A 84 19.39 -2.87 -17.15
C ALA A 84 18.42 -3.06 -15.98
N TYR A 85 18.94 -3.08 -14.74
CA TYR A 85 18.14 -3.32 -13.54
C TYR A 85 16.92 -2.39 -13.44
N HIS A 86 17.10 -1.10 -13.72
CA HIS A 86 16.04 -0.10 -13.65
C HIS A 86 15.00 -0.28 -14.78
N GLU A 87 15.41 -0.67 -15.97
CA GLU A 87 14.49 -0.96 -17.08
C GLU A 87 13.62 -2.18 -16.77
N LEU A 88 14.27 -3.25 -16.29
CA LEU A 88 13.61 -4.49 -15.93
C LEU A 88 12.60 -4.27 -14.80
N ILE A 89 12.99 -3.54 -13.75
CA ILE A 89 12.08 -3.28 -12.63
C ILE A 89 10.93 -2.37 -13.03
N MET A 90 11.16 -1.34 -13.84
CA MET A 90 10.09 -0.47 -14.33
C MET A 90 9.09 -1.27 -15.18
N LEU A 91 9.58 -2.10 -16.08
CA LEU A 91 8.74 -2.94 -16.95
C LEU A 91 7.91 -3.95 -16.15
N LEU A 92 8.54 -4.67 -15.22
CA LEU A 92 7.85 -5.68 -14.41
C LEU A 92 6.86 -5.07 -13.43
N SER A 93 7.12 -3.87 -12.92
CA SER A 93 6.27 -3.20 -11.93
C SER A 93 5.03 -2.52 -12.56
N ILE A 94 4.86 -2.53 -13.88
CA ILE A 94 3.71 -1.90 -14.56
C ILE A 94 2.36 -2.35 -13.96
N PRO A 95 2.08 -3.67 -13.77
CA PRO A 95 0.80 -4.10 -13.21
C PRO A 95 0.56 -3.52 -11.81
N SER A 96 1.58 -3.51 -10.95
CA SER A 96 1.50 -2.90 -9.63
C SER A 96 1.24 -1.39 -9.69
N ILE A 97 1.96 -0.67 -10.56
CA ILE A 97 1.78 0.77 -10.73
C ILE A 97 0.35 1.09 -11.16
N LEU A 98 -0.19 0.34 -12.14
CA LEU A 98 -1.55 0.54 -12.64
C LEU A 98 -2.60 0.23 -11.57
N LEU A 99 -2.42 -0.83 -10.80
CA LEU A 99 -3.38 -1.23 -9.77
C LEU A 99 -3.37 -0.29 -8.56
N TYR A 100 -2.20 0.18 -8.13
CA TYR A 100 -2.13 1.23 -7.11
C TYR A 100 -2.72 2.55 -7.62
N ALA A 101 -2.43 2.95 -8.86
CA ALA A 101 -3.02 4.15 -9.44
C ALA A 101 -4.55 4.05 -9.52
N TYR A 102 -5.07 2.88 -9.91
CA TYR A 102 -6.50 2.58 -9.91
C TYR A 102 -7.10 2.66 -8.50
N ALA A 103 -6.46 2.04 -7.50
CA ALA A 103 -6.93 2.09 -6.11
C ALA A 103 -6.94 3.53 -5.56
N LEU A 104 -5.89 4.32 -5.81
CA LEU A 104 -5.82 5.73 -5.43
C LEU A 104 -6.89 6.58 -6.12
N TRP A 105 -7.17 6.30 -7.39
CA TRP A 105 -8.23 6.98 -8.13
C TRP A 105 -9.61 6.68 -7.56
N MET A 106 -9.91 5.41 -7.29
CA MET A 106 -11.16 4.98 -6.64
C MET A 106 -11.33 5.61 -5.27
N TRP A 107 -10.27 5.65 -4.46
CA TRP A 107 -10.25 6.30 -3.14
C TRP A 107 -10.48 7.81 -3.23
N SER A 108 -9.82 8.50 -4.16
CA SER A 108 -10.02 9.93 -4.38
C SER A 108 -11.45 10.24 -4.84
N ALA A 109 -12.01 9.40 -5.71
CA ALA A 109 -13.37 9.55 -6.20
C ALA A 109 -14.42 9.32 -5.08
N SER A 110 -14.24 8.32 -4.22
CA SER A 110 -15.15 8.08 -3.09
C SER A 110 -15.07 9.21 -2.05
N LYS A 111 -13.86 9.66 -1.69
CA LYS A 111 -13.66 10.77 -0.75
C LYS A 111 -14.31 12.06 -1.23
N LYS A 112 -14.22 12.37 -2.53
CA LYS A 112 -14.89 13.54 -3.14
C LYS A 112 -16.41 13.46 -3.05
N ARG A 113 -17.00 12.26 -3.18
CA ARG A 113 -18.45 12.07 -3.05
C ARG A 113 -18.93 12.32 -1.63
N VAL A 114 -18.26 11.73 -0.63
CA VAL A 114 -18.59 11.93 0.80
C VAL A 114 -18.52 13.40 1.19
N ILE A 115 -17.45 14.11 0.81
CA ILE A 115 -17.32 15.54 1.10
C ILE A 115 -18.43 16.37 0.44
N ARG A 116 -18.90 15.97 -0.74
CA ARG A 116 -20.00 16.65 -1.42
C ARG A 116 -21.33 16.40 -0.72
N GLU A 117 -21.62 15.15 -0.36
CA GLU A 117 -22.83 14.77 0.38
C GLU A 117 -22.88 15.45 1.76
N GLU A 118 -21.77 15.51 2.49
CA GLU A 118 -21.69 16.24 3.76
C GLU A 118 -22.01 17.73 3.60
N LYS A 119 -21.54 18.36 2.52
CA LYS A 119 -21.86 19.77 2.22
C LYS A 119 -23.33 19.98 1.86
N GLU A 120 -23.89 19.10 1.04
CA GLU A 120 -25.32 19.17 0.66
C GLU A 120 -26.22 19.00 1.89
N VAL A 121 -25.86 18.11 2.83
CA VAL A 121 -26.58 17.94 4.10
C VAL A 121 -26.42 19.17 5.00
N GLU A 122 -25.21 19.74 5.10
CA GLU A 122 -24.97 20.95 5.91
C GLU A 122 -25.74 22.17 5.35
N GLU A 123 -25.82 22.31 4.02
CA GLU A 123 -26.60 23.36 3.36
C GLU A 123 -28.12 23.16 3.61
N ALA A 124 -28.64 21.95 3.46
CA ALA A 124 -30.05 21.64 3.74
C ALA A 124 -30.44 21.91 5.20
N LEU A 125 -29.58 21.56 6.17
CA LEU A 125 -29.81 21.85 7.59
C LEU A 125 -29.85 23.36 7.88
N LYS A 126 -28.98 24.15 7.22
CA LYS A 126 -29.00 25.62 7.35
C LYS A 126 -30.29 26.22 6.78
N GLU A 127 -30.75 25.73 5.64
CA GLU A 127 -32.02 26.17 5.05
C GLU A 127 -33.22 25.84 5.96
N GLU A 128 -33.25 24.66 6.58
CA GLU A 128 -34.29 24.30 7.57
C GLU A 128 -34.24 25.18 8.83
N GLU A 129 -33.05 25.51 9.35
CA GLU A 129 -32.89 26.42 10.50
C GLU A 129 -33.36 27.84 10.15
N GLU A 130 -33.07 28.34 8.95
CA GLU A 130 -33.52 29.66 8.48
C GLU A 130 -35.04 29.73 8.27
N LEU A 131 -35.66 28.62 7.82
CA LEU A 131 -37.12 28.55 7.57
C LEU A 131 -37.95 28.21 8.82
N GLY A 132 -37.37 27.46 9.78
CA GLY A 132 -38.02 27.05 11.03
C GLY A 132 -37.93 28.06 12.18
N GLY A 133 -37.14 29.12 12.00
CA GLY A 133 -36.98 30.22 12.97
C GLY A 133 -38.06 31.30 12.85
N THR A 134 -39.32 30.98 13.15
CA THR A 134 -40.39 31.96 13.44
C THR A 134 -41.05 31.67 14.77
#